data_AF-A0A9E1VJJ0-F1
#
_entry.id   AF-A0A9E1VJJ0-F1
#
_cell.length_a   1.000
_cell.length_b   1.000
_cell.length_c   1.000
_cell.angle_alpha   90.00
_cell.angle_beta   90.00
_cell.angle_gamma   90.00
#
_symmetry.space_group_name_H-M   'P 1'
#
loop_
_entity.id
_entity.type
_entity.pdbx_description
1 polymer ?
#
loop_
_entity_poly.entity_id
_entity_poly.type
_entity_poly.pdbx_seq_one_letter_code
_entity_poly.pdbx_strand_id
1 'polypeptide(L)'
;MAIHVLRTIVIALGVLILAVVGAIIWTAFDDGGDSGAASGGDNTQAAPDRLSLGLPSPACTIEQASTAAGRLTVITGGPANLPECRRVFVIQLSSGRIQTEVSP
;
A
#
# COMPACT_ATOMS: atom_id res chain seq x y z
N MET A 1 40.26 -37.24 18.04
CA MET A 1 38.91 -37.33 17.44
C MET A 1 37.94 -36.27 17.95
N ALA A 2 37.78 -36.06 19.27
CA ALA A 2 36.80 -35.12 19.83
C ALA A 2 36.87 -33.66 19.33
N ILE A 3 38.09 -33.13 19.07
CA ILE A 3 38.28 -31.76 18.57
C ILE A 3 37.74 -31.59 17.14
N HIS A 4 37.88 -32.61 16.29
CA HIS A 4 37.31 -32.58 14.94
C HIS A 4 35.79 -32.64 14.99
N VAL A 5 35.22 -33.44 15.90
CA VAL A 5 33.77 -33.53 16.12
C VAL A 5 33.21 -32.19 16.61
N LEU A 6 33.85 -31.56 17.60
CA LEU A 6 33.44 -30.26 18.12
C LEU A 6 33.49 -29.17 17.04
N ARG A 7 34.55 -29.14 16.22
CA ARG A 7 34.70 -28.19 15.12
C ARG A 7 33.60 -28.36 14.08
N THR A 8 33.25 -29.59 13.72
CA THR A 8 32.16 -29.87 12.78
C THR A 8 30.80 -29.43 13.33
N ILE A 9 30.54 -29.66 14.61
CA ILE A 9 29.29 -29.23 15.27
C ILE A 9 29.17 -27.71 15.26
N VAL A 10 30.24 -26.99 15.60
CA VAL A 10 30.22 -25.52 15.62
C VAL A 10 29.98 -24.94 14.23
N ILE A 11 30.60 -25.50 13.19
CA ILE A 11 30.38 -25.07 11.80
C ILE A 11 28.93 -25.33 11.39
N ALA A 12 28.40 -26.52 11.69
CA ALA A 12 27.01 -26.86 11.40
C ALA A 12 26.02 -25.92 12.11
N LEU A 13 26.29 -25.59 13.37
CA LEU A 13 25.47 -24.67 14.15
C LEU A 13 25.50 -23.26 13.55
N GLY A 14 26.68 -22.77 13.16
CA GLY A 14 26.85 -21.47 12.52
C GLY A 14 26.09 -21.37 11.19
N VAL A 15 26.18 -22.40 10.35
CA VAL A 15 25.43 -22.46 9.08
C VAL A 15 23.93 -22.49 9.34
N LEU A 16 23.47 -23.25 10.35
CA LEU A 16 22.05 -23.34 10.70
C LEU A 16 21.50 -21.99 11.17
N ILE A 17 22.26 -21.24 11.98
CA ILE A 17 21.88 -19.89 12.41
C ILE A 17 21.76 -18.95 11.20
N LEU A 18 22.75 -18.97 10.29
CA LEU A 18 22.70 -18.14 9.08
C LEU A 18 21.50 -18.50 8.19
N ALA A 19 21.17 -19.79 8.07
CA ALA A 19 19.99 -20.24 7.32
C ALA A 19 18.69 -19.73 7.94
N VAL A 20 18.55 -19.77 9.27
CA VAL A 20 17.37 -19.25 9.98
C VAL A 20 17.25 -17.73 9.82
N VAL A 21 18.35 -16.98 9.98
CA VAL A 21 18.34 -15.52 9.79
C VAL A 21 18.00 -15.17 8.34
N GLY A 22 18.58 -15.88 7.37
CA GLY A 22 18.26 -15.73 5.96
C GLY A 22 16.79 -16.02 5.67
N ALA A 23 16.22 -17.07 6.27
CA ALA A 23 14.81 -17.40 6.15
C ALA A 23 13.90 -16.32 6.75
N ILE A 24 14.22 -15.78 7.93
CA ILE A 24 13.43 -14.69 8.54
C ILE A 24 13.45 -13.43 7.66
N ILE A 25 14.63 -13.05 7.17
CA ILE A 25 14.78 -11.92 6.24
C ILE A 25 13.98 -12.20 4.97
N TRP A 26 14.11 -13.40 4.40
CA TRP A 26 13.36 -13.80 3.22
C TRP A 26 11.85 -13.71 3.48
N THR A 27 11.32 -14.25 4.59
CA THR A 27 9.88 -14.16 4.92
C THR A 27 9.39 -12.73 5.17
N ALA A 28 10.25 -11.81 5.61
CA ALA A 28 9.90 -10.42 5.82
C ALA A 28 9.89 -9.60 4.50
N PHE A 29 10.56 -10.09 3.47
CA PHE A 29 10.60 -9.47 2.14
C PHE A 29 9.83 -10.27 1.07
N ASP A 30 9.43 -11.50 1.37
CA ASP A 30 8.54 -12.37 0.58
C ASP A 30 7.06 -12.03 0.86
N ASP A 31 6.74 -10.74 0.98
CA ASP A 31 5.39 -10.19 0.85
C ASP A 31 4.98 -10.14 -0.64
N GLY A 32 5.33 -11.18 -1.41
CA GLY A 32 5.35 -11.12 -2.87
C GLY A 32 5.13 -12.43 -3.62
N GLY A 33 4.62 -13.49 -2.99
CA GLY A 33 4.65 -14.80 -3.65
C GLY A 33 3.48 -15.77 -3.45
N ASP A 34 2.74 -15.71 -2.34
CA ASP A 34 1.58 -16.59 -2.15
C ASP A 34 0.30 -15.75 -2.12
N SER A 35 -0.19 -15.44 -3.32
CA SER A 35 -1.62 -15.23 -3.56
C SER A 35 -2.36 -16.54 -3.24
N GLY A 36 -2.45 -16.84 -1.94
CA GLY A 36 -3.55 -17.63 -1.42
C GLY A 36 -4.81 -17.01 -1.96
N ALA A 37 -5.53 -17.78 -2.77
CA ALA A 37 -6.83 -17.45 -3.32
C ALA A 37 -7.82 -17.22 -2.17
N ALA A 38 -7.73 -16.04 -1.53
CA ALA A 38 -8.91 -15.40 -1.04
C ALA A 38 -9.78 -15.17 -2.28
N SER A 39 -10.92 -15.85 -2.33
CA SER A 39 -12.02 -15.55 -3.24
C SER A 39 -12.55 -14.13 -2.94
N GLY A 40 -11.72 -13.10 -3.17
CA GLY A 40 -12.13 -11.73 -3.34
C GLY A 40 -12.34 -11.58 -4.82
N GLY A 41 -13.60 -11.56 -5.25
CA GLY A 41 -14.00 -11.62 -6.65
C GLY A 41 -13.15 -10.71 -7.53
N ASP A 42 -12.79 -11.21 -8.70
CA ASP A 42 -12.13 -10.43 -9.73
C ASP A 42 -12.89 -9.11 -9.90
N ASN A 43 -12.30 -8.01 -9.40
CA ASN A 43 -12.67 -6.68 -9.83
C ASN A 43 -12.17 -6.56 -11.27
N THR A 44 -12.93 -7.18 -12.18
CA THR A 44 -12.86 -7.10 -13.65
C THR A 44 -13.11 -5.69 -14.17
N GLN A 45 -13.26 -4.72 -13.27
CA GLN A 45 -13.45 -3.34 -13.61
C GLN A 45 -12.08 -2.76 -13.97
N ALA A 46 -11.84 -2.62 -15.28
CA ALA A 46 -10.70 -1.88 -15.82
C ALA A 46 -10.57 -0.56 -15.04
N ALA A 47 -9.36 -0.31 -14.51
CA ALA A 47 -9.08 0.92 -13.80
C ALA A 47 -9.50 2.09 -14.72
N PRO A 48 -10.38 2.99 -14.27
CA PRO A 48 -10.85 4.07 -15.13
C PRO A 48 -9.65 4.92 -15.55
N ASP A 49 -9.43 5.08 -16.86
CA ASP A 49 -8.33 5.87 -17.44
C ASP A 49 -8.29 7.30 -16.90
N ARG A 50 -9.42 7.81 -16.39
CA ARG A 50 -9.53 9.09 -15.71
C ARG A 50 -10.46 8.96 -14.51
N LEU A 51 -9.89 9.03 -13.30
CA LEU A 51 -10.64 9.24 -12.09
C LEU A 51 -11.02 10.72 -11.98
N SER A 52 -12.20 11.08 -12.49
CA SER A 52 -12.73 12.44 -12.33
C SER A 52 -13.37 12.54 -10.94
N LEU A 53 -12.80 13.39 -10.08
CA LEU A 53 -13.34 13.70 -8.74
C LEU A 53 -14.64 14.51 -8.78
N GLY A 54 -15.23 14.73 -9.96
CA GLY A 54 -16.46 15.50 -10.11
C GLY A 54 -16.33 16.95 -9.67
N LEU A 55 -15.15 17.55 -9.84
CA LEU A 55 -14.92 18.92 -9.38
C LEU A 55 -15.86 19.90 -10.10
N PRO A 56 -16.50 20.83 -9.36
CA PRO A 56 -17.58 21.68 -9.89
C PRO A 56 -17.10 22.69 -10.93
N SER A 57 -15.80 22.99 -10.97
CA SER A 57 -15.22 23.98 -11.88
C SER A 57 -13.84 23.54 -12.35
N PRO A 58 -13.46 23.83 -13.61
CA PRO A 58 -12.10 23.60 -14.12
C PRO A 58 -11.05 24.50 -13.42
N ALA A 59 -11.48 25.52 -12.68
CA ALA A 59 -10.61 26.34 -11.84
C ALA A 59 -10.24 25.64 -10.52
N CYS A 60 -10.88 24.52 -10.18
CA CYS A 60 -10.51 23.72 -9.03
C CYS A 60 -9.28 22.87 -9.37
N THR A 61 -8.27 22.91 -8.50
CA THR A 61 -7.02 22.15 -8.65
C THR A 61 -6.88 21.14 -7.51
N ILE A 62 -6.07 20.10 -7.76
CA ILE A 62 -5.64 19.18 -6.71
C ILE A 62 -4.43 19.83 -6.03
N GLU A 63 -4.57 20.21 -4.77
CA GLU A 63 -3.47 20.79 -3.99
C GLU A 63 -2.58 19.70 -3.40
N GLN A 64 -3.18 18.57 -2.99
CA GLN A 64 -2.45 17.47 -2.38
C GLN A 64 -3.12 16.13 -2.65
N ALA A 65 -2.32 15.11 -2.91
CA ALA A 65 -2.76 13.71 -2.97
C ALA A 65 -1.78 12.85 -2.17
N SER A 66 -2.29 12.05 -1.23
CA SER A 66 -1.46 11.17 -0.40
C SER A 66 -2.13 9.82 -0.22
N THR A 67 -1.33 8.76 -0.31
CA THR A 67 -1.76 7.39 -0.06
C THR A 67 -1.16 6.89 1.27
N ALA A 68 -2.03 6.45 2.18
CA ALA A 68 -1.61 5.92 3.48
C ALA A 68 -2.60 4.84 3.95
N ALA A 69 -2.08 3.72 4.47
CA ALA A 69 -2.86 2.64 5.07
C ALA A 69 -4.06 2.15 4.21
N GLY A 70 -3.85 1.99 2.90
CA GLY A 70 -4.91 1.54 1.97
C GLY A 70 -5.99 2.58 1.65
N ARG A 71 -5.72 3.87 1.96
CA ARG A 71 -6.58 5.00 1.62
C ARG A 71 -5.84 6.01 0.75
N LEU A 72 -6.55 6.59 -0.20
CA LEU A 72 -6.14 7.74 -0.99
C LEU A 72 -6.88 8.98 -0.47
N THR A 73 -6.15 9.94 0.06
CA THR A 73 -6.69 11.24 0.47
C THR A 73 -6.33 12.26 -0.59
N VAL A 74 -7.33 12.91 -1.17
CA VAL A 74 -7.15 14.00 -2.13
C VAL A 74 -7.73 15.27 -1.54
N ILE A 75 -6.92 16.31 -1.49
CA ILE A 75 -7.31 17.66 -1.08
C ILE A 75 -7.36 18.49 -2.35
N THR A 76 -8.53 19.05 -2.64
CA THR A 76 -8.71 19.99 -3.73
C THR A 76 -8.84 21.39 -3.18
N GLY A 77 -8.46 22.36 -4.00
CA GLY A 77 -8.54 23.78 -3.71
C GLY A 77 -8.87 24.56 -4.98
N GLY A 78 -9.00 25.87 -4.83
CA GLY A 78 -9.36 26.75 -5.92
C GLY A 78 -9.27 28.22 -5.51
N PRO A 79 -9.52 29.13 -6.45
CA PRO A 79 -9.47 30.56 -6.16
C PRO A 79 -10.52 30.93 -5.09
N ALA A 80 -10.23 31.96 -4.29
CA ALA A 80 -11.01 32.31 -3.09
C ALA A 80 -12.49 32.66 -3.36
N ASN A 81 -12.84 32.94 -4.62
CA ASN A 81 -14.20 33.18 -5.10
C ASN A 81 -14.99 31.89 -5.36
N LEU A 82 -14.39 30.70 -5.23
CA LEU A 82 -15.02 29.38 -5.44
C LEU A 82 -14.75 28.46 -4.23
N PRO A 83 -15.46 28.64 -3.10
CA PRO A 83 -15.24 27.85 -1.88
C PRO A 83 -15.56 26.37 -2.09
N GLU A 84 -16.47 26.04 -3.00
CA GLU A 84 -16.82 24.68 -3.42
C GLU A 84 -15.68 23.86 -4.02
N CYS A 85 -14.57 24.50 -4.41
CA CYS A 85 -13.36 23.81 -4.85
C CYS A 85 -12.55 23.21 -3.70
N ARG A 86 -12.74 23.69 -2.46
CA ARG A 86 -12.02 23.19 -1.30
C ARG A 86 -12.73 21.97 -0.73
N ARG A 87 -12.29 20.76 -1.08
CA ARG A 87 -12.89 19.51 -0.60
C ARG A 87 -11.81 18.51 -0.24
N VAL A 88 -12.13 17.65 0.72
CA VAL A 88 -11.29 16.51 1.08
C VAL A 88 -12.02 15.24 0.72
N PHE A 89 -11.42 14.46 -0.20
CA PHE A 89 -11.90 13.16 -0.62
C PHE A 89 -11.04 12.08 0.05
N VAL A 90 -11.68 11.19 0.81
CA VAL A 90 -11.02 10.00 1.35
C VAL A 90 -11.56 8.79 0.60
N ILE A 91 -10.72 8.17 -0.21
CA ILE A 91 -11.06 7.03 -1.07
C ILE A 91 -10.42 5.78 -0.48
N GLN A 92 -11.17 4.69 -0.34
CA GLN A 92 -10.58 3.40 0.01
C GLN A 92 -9.99 2.77 -1.25
N LEU A 93 -8.69 2.46 -1.25
CA LEU A 93 -8.03 1.88 -2.43
C LEU A 93 -8.53 0.47 -2.74
N SER A 94 -8.93 -0.30 -1.73
CA SER A 94 -9.43 -1.66 -1.92
C SER A 94 -10.81 -1.75 -2.57
N SER A 95 -11.64 -0.70 -2.44
CA SER A 95 -13.00 -0.70 -2.99
C SER A 95 -13.22 0.36 -4.07
N GLY A 96 -12.27 1.29 -4.25
CA GLY A 96 -12.42 2.45 -5.13
C GLY A 96 -13.54 3.40 -4.71
N ARG A 97 -14.18 3.19 -3.55
CA ARG A 97 -15.30 4.00 -3.09
C ARG A 97 -14.80 5.18 -2.27
N ILE A 98 -15.44 6.33 -2.48
CA ILE A 98 -15.29 7.51 -1.64
C ILE A 98 -15.96 7.18 -0.30
N GLN A 99 -15.18 7.11 0.77
CA GLN A 99 -15.69 6.88 2.12
C GLN A 99 -16.18 8.18 2.75
N THR A 100 -15.56 9.30 2.41
CA THR A 100 -15.88 10.58 3.02
C THR A 100 -15.58 11.71 2.06
N GLU A 101 -16.55 12.61 1.93
CA GLU A 101 -16.42 13.90 1.28
C GLU A 101 -16.67 14.96 2.35
N VAL A 102 -15.65 15.76 2.66
CA VAL A 102 -15.77 16.87 3.60
C VAL A 102 -15.68 18.18 2.82
N SER A 103 -16.77 18.93 2.81
CA SER A 103 -16.78 20.35 2.44
C SER A 103 -16.65 21.16 3.73
N PRO A 104 -15.69 22.10 3.82
CA PRO A 104 -15.75 23.15 4.82
C PRO A 104 -16.96 24.06 4.61
#